data_AF-A0A382XX94-F1
#
_entry.id   AF-A0A382XX94-F1
#
_cell.length_a   1.000
_cell.length_b   1.000
_cell.length_c   1.000
_cell.angle_alpha   90.00
_cell.angle_beta   90.00
_cell.angle_gamma   90.00
#
_symmetry.space_group_name_H-M   'P 1'
#
loop_
_entity.id
_entity.type
_entity.pdbx_description
1 polymer ?
#
loop_
_entity_poly.entity_id
_entity_poly.type
_entity_poly.pdbx_seq_one_letter_code
_entity_poly.pdbx_strand_id
1 'polypeptide(L)'
;MIENLADYVNNNSALVRQGRFINFSILVGVGETDFIIRIDGGRVTGVRHRQLNIDSGRFAIRAPAEIWEEFWRPMPKREHHDLFSMMAAGLAQIDGDLLPFMQNLQYFKDLLGALRPAS
;
A
#
# COMPACT_ATOMS: atom_id res chain seq x y z
N MET A 1 1.70 7.19 9.93
CA MET A 1 0.51 7.32 9.06
C MET A 1 0.03 5.96 8.58
N ILE A 2 0.94 5.13 8.04
CA ILE A 2 0.61 3.78 7.55
C ILE A 2 0.08 2.83 8.64
N GLU A 3 0.42 3.07 9.90
CA GLU A 3 -0.06 2.30 11.06
C GLU A 3 -1.59 2.32 11.18
N ASN A 4 -2.24 3.41 10.76
CA ASN A 4 -3.70 3.57 10.79
C ASN A 4 -4.40 2.98 9.56
N LEU A 5 -3.65 2.38 8.61
CA LEU A 5 -4.19 1.86 7.35
C LEU A 5 -5.37 0.90 7.58
N ALA A 6 -5.31 0.11 8.65
CA ALA A 6 -6.38 -0.81 9.00
C ALA A 6 -7.72 -0.10 9.20
N ASP A 7 -7.74 1.03 9.90
CA ASP A 7 -8.96 1.75 10.20
C ASP A 7 -9.60 2.34 8.94
N TYR A 8 -8.80 2.96 8.08
CA TYR A 8 -9.31 3.57 6.84
C TYR A 8 -9.84 2.52 5.86
N VAL A 9 -9.09 1.44 5.64
CA VAL A 9 -9.48 0.39 4.71
C VAL A 9 -10.71 -0.36 5.21
N ASN A 10 -10.71 -0.75 6.49
CA ASN A 10 -11.77 -1.60 7.04
C ASN A 10 -13.10 -0.88 7.21
N ASN A 11 -13.10 0.45 7.30
CA ASN A 11 -14.30 1.30 7.29
C ASN A 11 -14.82 1.62 5.88
N ASN A 12 -14.07 1.29 4.83
CA ASN A 12 -14.52 1.41 3.45
C ASN A 12 -15.05 0.07 2.92
N SER A 13 -16.35 -0.17 3.08
CA SER A 13 -17.02 -1.41 2.65
C SER A 13 -16.84 -1.72 1.15
N ALA A 14 -16.75 -0.70 0.30
CA ALA A 14 -16.55 -0.89 -1.14
C ALA A 14 -15.14 -1.43 -1.44
N LEU A 15 -14.12 -0.84 -0.80
CA LEU A 15 -12.73 -1.27 -0.91
C LEU A 15 -12.53 -2.69 -0.39
N VAL A 16 -13.09 -3.02 0.78
CA VAL A 16 -13.03 -4.39 1.32
C VAL A 16 -13.67 -5.39 0.37
N ARG A 17 -14.85 -5.08 -0.18
CA ARG A 17 -15.55 -5.97 -1.13
C ARG A 17 -14.76 -6.19 -2.42
N GLN A 18 -14.07 -5.16 -2.90
CA GLN A 18 -13.23 -5.24 -4.09
C GLN A 18 -12.05 -6.21 -3.87
N GLY A 19 -11.43 -6.16 -2.69
CA GLY A 19 -10.32 -7.03 -2.31
C GLY A 19 -10.70 -8.40 -1.75
N ARG A 20 -11.98 -8.80 -1.76
CA ARG A 20 -12.50 -9.97 -1.00
C ARG A 20 -11.79 -11.32 -1.23
N PHE A 21 -11.01 -11.46 -2.29
CA PHE A 21 -10.26 -12.69 -2.61
C PHE A 21 -8.77 -12.60 -2.26
N ILE A 22 -8.31 -11.46 -1.74
CA ILE A 22 -6.93 -11.21 -1.35
C ILE A 22 -6.74 -11.68 0.08
N ASN A 23 -5.85 -12.67 0.25
CA ASN A 23 -5.61 -13.38 1.50
C ASN A 23 -4.10 -13.61 1.73
N PHE A 24 -3.30 -12.56 1.55
CA PHE A 24 -1.85 -12.63 1.70
C PHE A 24 -1.30 -11.32 2.26
N SER A 25 -0.08 -11.40 2.81
CA SER A 25 0.63 -10.21 3.28
C SER A 25 1.40 -9.54 2.14
N ILE A 26 1.52 -8.22 2.20
CA ILE A 26 2.42 -7.42 1.36
C ILE A 26 3.41 -6.67 2.25
N LEU A 27 4.50 -6.19 1.66
CA LEU A 27 5.44 -5.31 2.33
C LEU A 27 5.34 -3.90 1.75
N VAL A 28 5.30 -2.89 2.61
CA VAL A 28 5.34 -1.48 2.21
C VAL A 28 6.52 -0.82 2.91
N GLY A 29 7.48 -0.34 2.14
CA GLY A 29 8.67 0.35 2.62
C GLY A 29 8.51 1.86 2.51
N VAL A 30 8.60 2.55 3.64
CA VAL A 30 8.51 4.00 3.79
C VAL A 30 9.87 4.53 4.24
N GLY A 31 10.67 5.03 3.29
CA GLY A 31 12.07 5.35 3.54
C GLY A 31 12.81 4.11 4.04
N GLU A 32 13.44 4.22 5.22
CA GLU A 32 14.21 3.13 5.85
C GLU A 32 13.34 2.14 6.65
N THR A 33 12.02 2.36 6.74
CA THR A 33 11.13 1.55 7.56
C THR A 33 10.24 0.66 6.71
N ASP A 34 10.37 -0.66 6.88
CA ASP A 34 9.49 -1.64 6.24
C ASP A 34 8.33 -2.06 7.15
N PHE A 35 7.13 -2.14 6.57
CA PHE A 35 5.90 -2.59 7.22
C PHE A 35 5.37 -3.85 6.54
N ILE A 36 4.93 -4.82 7.34
CA ILE A 36 4.17 -5.99 6.87
C ILE A 36 2.69 -5.69 7.06
N ILE A 37 1.96 -5.68 5.94
CA ILE A 37 0.51 -5.47 5.89
C ILE A 37 -0.14 -6.82 5.64
N ARG A 38 -0.88 -7.35 6.61
CA ARG A 38 -1.62 -8.60 6.46
C ARG A 38 -3.03 -8.31 5.95
N ILE A 39 -3.41 -8.95 4.84
CA ILE A 39 -4.73 -8.81 4.24
C ILE A 39 -5.44 -10.16 4.27
N ASP A 40 -6.70 -10.17 4.72
CA ASP A 40 -7.58 -11.34 4.78
C ASP A 40 -8.99 -10.93 4.34
N GLY A 41 -9.51 -11.56 3.28
CA GLY A 41 -10.78 -11.20 2.67
C GLY A 41 -10.87 -9.73 2.25
N GLY A 42 -9.75 -9.12 1.83
CA GLY A 42 -9.68 -7.70 1.47
C GLY A 42 -9.64 -6.73 2.66
N ARG A 43 -9.69 -7.22 3.90
CA ARG A 43 -9.54 -6.44 5.13
C ARG A 43 -8.08 -6.41 5.54
N VAL A 44 -7.63 -5.28 6.07
CA VAL A 44 -6.31 -5.21 6.69
C VAL A 44 -6.44 -5.70 8.12
N THR A 45 -5.88 -6.88 8.41
CA THR A 45 -5.95 -7.52 9.73
C THR A 45 -4.72 -7.22 10.59
N GLY A 46 -3.69 -6.60 10.02
CA GLY A 46 -2.50 -6.21 10.77
C GLY A 46 -1.57 -5.31 9.98
N VAL A 47 -1.02 -4.32 10.67
CA VAL A 47 0.06 -3.46 10.21
C VAL A 47 1.15 -3.51 11.28
N ARG A 48 2.34 -3.97 10.92
CA ARG A 48 3.46 -4.05 11.87
C ARG A 48 4.77 -3.72 11.20
N HIS A 49 5.73 -3.23 11.97
CA HIS A 49 7.12 -3.15 11.50
C HIS A 49 7.66 -4.54 11.14
N ARG A 50 8.47 -4.58 10.09
CA ARG A 50 9.25 -5.76 9.74
C ARG A 50 10.31 -5.99 10.81
N GLN A 51 10.22 -7.12 11.52
CA GLN A 51 11.14 -7.43 12.63
C GLN A 51 12.37 -8.21 12.14
N LEU A 52 12.21 -9.06 11.14
CA LEU A 52 13.26 -9.92 10.60
C LEU A 52 13.39 -9.71 9.09
N ASN A 53 14.60 -9.89 8.55
CA ASN A 53 14.82 -9.75 7.10
C ASN A 53 14.12 -10.82 6.27
N ILE A 54 13.80 -11.96 6.88
CA ILE A 54 13.04 -13.05 6.25
C ILE A 54 11.53 -12.79 6.24
N ASP A 55 11.04 -11.84 7.05
CA ASP A 55 9.64 -11.44 7.04
C ASP A 55 9.37 -10.67 5.76
N SER A 56 8.76 -11.34 4.78
CA SER A 56 8.41 -10.72 3.51
C SER A 56 6.92 -10.85 3.23
N GLY A 57 6.44 -10.00 2.33
CA GLY A 57 5.13 -10.14 1.69
C GLY A 57 5.24 -10.90 0.38
N ARG A 58 4.09 -11.10 -0.28
CA ARG A 58 4.03 -11.67 -1.62
C ARG A 58 4.73 -10.79 -2.66
N PHE A 59 4.64 -9.49 -2.46
CA PHE A 59 5.43 -8.47 -3.12
C PHE A 59 5.70 -7.32 -2.14
N ALA A 60 6.63 -6.44 -2.52
CA ALA A 60 7.00 -5.25 -1.78
C ALA A 60 6.78 -4.00 -2.64
N ILE A 61 6.28 -2.92 -2.04
CA ILE A 61 6.24 -1.58 -2.66
C ILE A 61 7.11 -0.67 -1.80
N ARG A 62 8.14 -0.06 -2.37
CA ARG A 62 9.05 0.83 -1.64
C ARG A 62 9.18 2.18 -2.31
N ALA A 63 9.25 3.22 -1.50
CA ALA A 63 9.60 4.56 -1.94
C ALA A 63 10.24 5.33 -0.77
N PRO A 64 11.04 6.38 -1.06
CA PRO A 64 11.52 7.30 -0.04
C PRO A 64 10.37 7.91 0.77
N ALA A 65 10.64 8.30 2.02
CA ALA A 65 9.61 8.80 2.93
C ALA A 65 8.91 10.05 2.38
N GLU A 66 9.68 10.96 1.78
CA GLU A 66 9.20 12.18 1.15
C GLU A 66 8.23 11.94 -0.01
N ILE A 67 8.38 10.82 -0.73
CA ILE A 67 7.48 10.43 -1.82
C ILE A 67 6.13 9.96 -1.25
N TRP A 68 6.15 9.16 -0.18
CA TRP A 68 4.93 8.76 0.51
C TRP A 68 4.21 9.94 1.17
N GLU A 69 4.97 10.85 1.80
CA GLU A 69 4.42 12.07 2.38
C GLU A 69 3.69 12.91 1.34
N GLU A 70 4.27 13.10 0.15
CA GLU A 70 3.61 13.80 -0.95
C GLU A 70 2.42 13.01 -1.50
N PHE A 71 2.55 11.69 -1.68
CA PHE A 71 1.48 10.81 -2.15
C PHE A 71 0.25 10.84 -1.23
N TRP A 72 0.43 10.97 0.09
CA TRP A 72 -0.66 11.02 1.07
C TRP A 72 -1.22 12.42 1.31
N ARG A 73 -0.75 13.45 0.60
CA ARG A 73 -1.39 14.78 0.65
C ARG A 73 -2.80 14.73 0.04
N PRO A 74 -3.72 15.61 0.47
CA PRO A 74 -5.03 15.75 -0.16
C PRO A 74 -4.94 16.10 -1.64
N MET A 75 -3.96 16.94 -2.00
CA MET A 75 -3.65 17.32 -3.38
C MET A 75 -2.16 17.02 -3.66
N PRO A 76 -1.82 15.79 -4.07
CA PRO A 76 -0.45 15.43 -4.38
C PRO A 76 0.03 16.13 -5.65
N LYS A 77 1.34 16.38 -5.75
CA LYS A 77 2.00 16.82 -7.00
C LYS A 77 1.73 15.84 -8.15
N ARG A 78 2.00 16.31 -9.37
CA ARG A 78 2.10 15.42 -10.55
C ARG A 78 3.08 14.27 -10.21
N GLU A 79 2.83 13.10 -10.79
CA GLU A 79 3.59 11.86 -10.55
C GLU A 79 3.34 11.18 -9.18
N HIS A 80 2.72 11.86 -8.20
CA HIS A 80 2.47 11.32 -6.86
C HIS A 80 0.98 10.97 -6.62
N HIS A 81 0.13 11.12 -7.63
CA HIS A 81 -1.31 10.98 -7.49
C HIS A 81 -1.78 9.52 -7.45
N ASP A 82 -1.00 8.58 -7.97
CA ASP A 82 -1.23 7.15 -7.78
C ASP A 82 0.06 6.33 -7.92
N LEU A 83 -0.03 5.04 -7.57
CA LEU A 83 1.12 4.13 -7.60
C LEU A 83 1.73 3.97 -9.00
N PHE A 84 0.93 4.06 -10.07
CA PHE A 84 1.46 3.97 -11.43
C PHE A 84 2.31 5.15 -11.80
N SER A 85 1.84 6.32 -11.40
CA SER A 85 2.51 7.57 -11.67
C SER A 85 3.85 7.61 -10.95
N MET A 86 3.89 7.09 -9.71
CA MET A 86 5.12 6.92 -8.96
C MET A 86 6.06 5.91 -9.64
N MET A 87 5.57 4.75 -10.05
CA MET A 87 6.39 3.73 -10.74
C MET A 87 6.92 4.24 -12.08
N ALA A 88 6.07 4.89 -12.89
CA ALA A 88 6.44 5.40 -14.21
C ALA A 88 7.47 6.53 -14.12
N ALA A 89 7.42 7.34 -13.07
CA ALA A 89 8.41 8.37 -12.78
C ALA A 89 9.67 7.83 -12.06
N GLY A 90 9.74 6.53 -11.76
CA GLY A 90 10.87 5.92 -11.04
C GLY A 90 10.93 6.28 -9.56
N LEU A 91 9.84 6.78 -8.97
CA LEU A 91 9.76 7.23 -7.58
C LEU A 91 9.42 6.10 -6.61
N ALA A 92 8.89 4.98 -7.12
CA ALA A 92 8.58 3.79 -6.35
C ALA A 92 9.04 2.54 -7.08
N GLN A 93 9.48 1.55 -6.29
CA GLN A 93 9.90 0.25 -6.77
C GLN A 93 8.93 -0.83 -6.27
N ILE A 94 8.65 -1.81 -7.13
CA ILE A 94 7.90 -3.01 -6.75
C ILE A 94 8.74 -4.26 -7.04
N ASP A 95 8.89 -5.12 -6.03
CA ASP A 95 9.64 -6.37 -6.12
C ASP A 95 8.76 -7.56 -5.70
N GLY A 96 9.10 -8.77 -6.16
CA GLY A 96 8.42 -10.02 -5.78
C GLY A 96 7.44 -10.52 -6.85
N ASP A 97 6.34 -11.16 -6.42
CA ASP A 97 5.32 -11.70 -7.32
C ASP A 97 4.38 -10.58 -7.81
N LEU A 98 4.64 -10.07 -9.02
CA LEU A 98 3.86 -8.98 -9.61
C LEU A 98 2.50 -9.40 -10.15
N LEU A 99 2.25 -10.70 -10.39
CA LEU A 99 1.00 -11.15 -10.99
C LEU A 99 -0.22 -10.83 -10.08
N PRO A 100 -0.22 -11.15 -8.77
CA PRO A 100 -1.27 -10.75 -7.85
C PRO A 100 -1.43 -9.24 -7.73
N PHE A 101 -0.33 -8.48 -7.81
CA PHE A 101 -0.37 -7.02 -7.80
C PHE A 101 -1.15 -6.50 -9.01
N MET A 102 -0.78 -6.94 -10.22
CA MET A 102 -1.41 -6.51 -11.46
C MET A 102 -2.88 -6.95 -11.57
N GLN A 103 -3.22 -8.15 -11.10
CA GLN A 103 -4.61 -8.65 -11.09
C GLN A 103 -5.53 -7.86 -10.14
N ASN A 104 -4.98 -7.28 -9.07
CA ASN A 104 -5.73 -6.58 -8.02
C ASN A 104 -5.31 -5.11 -7.88
N LEU A 105 -4.81 -4.55 -8.96
CA LEU A 105 -4.14 -3.27 -9.03
C LEU A 105 -4.95 -2.10 -8.47
N GLN A 106 -6.22 -2.00 -8.87
CA GLN A 106 -7.11 -0.95 -8.37
C GLN A 106 -7.29 -1.06 -6.85
N TYR A 107 -7.42 -2.28 -6.31
CA TYR A 107 -7.49 -2.48 -4.87
C TYR A 107 -6.22 -1.97 -4.17
N PHE A 108 -5.02 -2.26 -4.69
CA PHE A 108 -3.77 -1.79 -4.05
C PHE A 108 -3.56 -0.28 -4.17
N LYS A 109 -4.00 0.34 -5.28
CA LYS A 109 -4.03 1.81 -5.41
C LYS A 109 -4.93 2.43 -4.33
N ASP A 110 -6.12 1.90 -4.17
CA ASP A 110 -7.12 2.41 -3.21
C ASP A 110 -6.73 2.09 -1.77
N LEU A 111 -6.10 0.92 -1.52
CA LEU A 111 -5.54 0.53 -0.23
C LEU A 111 -4.55 1.59 0.27
N LEU A 112 -3.50 1.87 -0.51
CA LEU A 112 -2.48 2.83 -0.09
C LEU A 112 -2.98 4.28 -0.16
N GLY A 113 -3.91 4.57 -1.08
CA GLY A 113 -4.60 5.86 -1.18
C GLY A 113 -5.57 6.14 -0.03
N ALA A 114 -6.06 5.14 0.70
CA ALA A 114 -7.02 5.30 1.79
C ALA A 114 -6.51 6.16 2.96
N LEU A 115 -5.19 6.32 3.07
CA LEU A 115 -4.54 7.17 4.06
C LEU A 115 -4.60 8.67 3.73
N ARG A 116 -5.03 9.03 2.52
CA ARG A 116 -5.21 10.44 2.14
C ARG A 116 -6.37 11.03 2.95
N PRO A 117 -6.18 12.22 3.54
CA PRO A 117 -7.29 12.95 4.14
C PRO A 117 -8.33 13.28 3.07
N ALA A 118 -9.62 13.21 3.44
CA ALA A 118 -10.66 13.80 2.60
C ALA A 118 -10.43 15.32 2.51
N SER A 119 -10.45 15.85 1.29
CA SER A 119 -10.35 17.28 1.01
C SER A 119 -11.57 18.06 1.47
#